data_AF-A0A2J0MQ46-F1
#
_entry.id   AF-A0A2J0MQ46-F1
#
_cell.length_a   1.000
_cell.length_b   1.000
_cell.length_c   1.000
_cell.angle_alpha   90.00
_cell.angle_beta   90.00
_cell.angle_gamma   90.00
#
_symmetry.space_group_name_H-M   'P 1'
#
loop_
_entity.id
_entity.type
_entity.pdbx_description
1 polymer ?
#
loop_
_entity_poly.entity_id
_entity_poly.type
_entity_poly.pdbx_seq_one_letter_code
_entity_poly.pdbx_strand_id
1 'polypeptide(L)'
;MKKTFFALGSLLTLSTSLLSSFLSPEVHNNSLVIYNSNIALVHEERALELSKSDSFITYEGVASSIDTDSVNVVLPKGVTFYSQQYRFDKLTQNKLLDAHLEKEVEIRLTNKHESFDIYQATLLANNGSTAIVRTKNNKIFTISS
;
A
#
# COMPACT_ATOMS: atom_id res chain seq x y z
N MET A 1 52.17 64.60 18.82
CA MET A 1 51.63 65.21 17.58
C MET A 1 51.31 64.10 16.58
N LYS A 2 50.08 64.10 16.03
CA LYS A 2 49.56 63.35 14.84
C LYS A 2 49.60 61.81 14.93
N LYS A 3 48.53 61.13 15.41
CA LYS A 3 47.31 60.69 14.69
C LYS A 3 47.58 59.94 13.37
N THR A 4 47.32 58.63 13.34
CA THR A 4 46.45 57.98 12.33
C THR A 4 45.85 56.69 12.90
N PHE A 5 44.52 56.68 12.94
CA PHE A 5 43.67 55.50 13.07
C PHE A 5 43.75 54.71 11.75
N PHE A 6 43.78 53.38 11.81
CA PHE A 6 43.27 52.57 10.70
C PHE A 6 42.25 51.58 11.25
N ALA A 7 41.01 51.77 10.82
CA ALA A 7 39.84 51.05 11.24
C ALA A 7 39.95 49.57 10.84
N LEU A 8 39.85 48.68 11.83
CA LEU A 8 39.62 47.26 11.63
C LEU A 8 38.14 47.08 11.24
N GLY A 9 37.84 47.48 10.00
CA GLY A 9 36.50 47.45 9.42
C GLY A 9 36.15 46.04 8.96
N SER A 10 35.15 45.48 9.63
CA SER A 10 34.26 44.39 9.20
C SER A 10 34.21 44.17 7.69
N LEU A 11 34.59 42.98 7.24
CA LEU A 11 34.05 42.40 6.01
C LEU A 11 33.83 40.90 6.20
N LEU A 12 32.80 40.60 7.00
CA LEU A 12 32.17 39.29 7.05
C LEU A 12 31.48 39.05 5.70
N THR A 13 32.22 38.55 4.70
CA THR A 13 31.62 38.08 3.45
C THR A 13 31.04 36.70 3.68
N LEU A 14 29.81 36.68 4.20
CA LEU A 14 29.00 35.48 4.32
C LEU A 14 28.65 34.98 2.91
N SER A 15 29.50 34.11 2.38
CA SER A 15 29.27 33.41 1.11
C SER A 15 28.20 32.35 1.39
N THR A 16 26.94 32.73 1.23
CA THR A 16 25.84 31.77 1.20
C THR A 16 25.93 30.98 -0.10
N SER A 17 26.59 29.83 -0.06
CA SER A 17 26.46 28.83 -1.11
C SER A 17 25.01 28.32 -1.10
N LEU A 18 24.26 28.68 -2.14
CA LEU A 18 23.02 28.00 -2.47
C LEU A 18 23.41 26.58 -2.90
N LEU A 19 23.34 25.61 -1.98
CA LEU A 19 23.33 24.20 -2.37
C LEU A 19 21.98 23.93 -3.03
N SER A 20 21.89 24.14 -4.34
CA SER A 20 20.85 23.51 -5.14
C SER A 20 21.21 22.04 -5.30
N SER A 21 20.51 21.15 -4.61
CA SER A 21 20.55 19.72 -4.91
C SER A 21 20.03 19.50 -6.31
N PHE A 22 20.93 19.22 -7.26
CA PHE A 22 20.54 18.73 -8.58
C PHE A 22 20.08 17.27 -8.42
N LEU A 23 18.96 16.91 -9.04
CA LEU A 23 18.60 15.49 -9.18
C LEU A 23 19.72 14.81 -9.98
N SER A 24 20.34 13.80 -9.39
CA SER A 24 21.31 12.98 -10.12
C SER A 24 20.57 12.28 -11.27
N PRO A 25 21.04 12.38 -12.52
CA PRO A 25 20.43 11.67 -13.64
C PRO A 25 20.73 10.16 -13.59
N GLU A 26 21.63 9.74 -12.70
CA GLU A 26 21.99 8.35 -12.48
C GLU A 26 20.92 7.65 -11.65
N VAL A 27 20.28 6.64 -12.24
CA VAL A 27 19.30 5.80 -11.55
C VAL A 27 20.05 4.89 -10.58
N HIS A 28 20.04 5.25 -9.31
CA HIS A 28 20.55 4.39 -8.25
C HIS A 28 19.55 3.24 -8.00
N ASN A 29 20.09 2.06 -7.65
CA ASN A 29 19.29 0.92 -7.22
C ASN A 29 18.42 1.35 -6.02
N ASN A 30 17.13 1.02 -6.06
CA ASN A 30 16.13 1.41 -5.07
C ASN A 30 15.96 2.95 -4.98
N SER A 31 15.40 3.54 -6.03
CA SER A 31 15.12 4.97 -6.12
C SER A 31 13.63 5.26 -6.41
N LEU A 32 13.21 6.46 -5.99
CA LEU A 32 11.86 6.97 -6.14
C LEU A 32 11.92 8.38 -6.74
N VAL A 33 11.21 8.58 -7.85
CA VAL A 33 11.03 9.89 -8.49
C VAL A 33 9.55 10.26 -8.41
N ILE A 34 9.23 11.33 -7.70
CA ILE A 34 7.85 11.78 -7.50
C ILE A 34 7.51 12.84 -8.55
N TYR A 35 6.42 12.61 -9.28
CA TYR A 35 5.84 13.57 -10.22
C TYR A 35 4.65 14.28 -9.58
N ASN A 36 4.12 15.28 -10.28
CA ASN A 36 2.81 15.83 -9.94
C ASN A 36 1.71 14.78 -10.19
N SER A 37 0.47 15.11 -9.80
CA SER A 37 -0.70 14.27 -10.08
C SER A 37 -0.72 12.90 -9.40
N ASN A 38 -0.08 12.76 -8.23
CA ASN A 38 -0.06 11.52 -7.42
C ASN A 38 0.59 10.32 -8.14
N ILE A 39 1.54 10.58 -9.04
CA ILE A 39 2.31 9.54 -9.74
C ILE A 39 3.75 9.57 -9.23
N ALA A 40 4.34 8.39 -9.03
CA ALA A 40 5.77 8.26 -8.78
C ALA A 40 6.34 7.10 -9.60
N LEU A 41 7.56 7.27 -10.07
CA LEU A 41 8.35 6.23 -10.70
C LEU A 41 9.21 5.55 -9.63
N VAL A 42 9.06 4.23 -9.53
CA VAL A 42 9.81 3.39 -8.60
C VAL A 42 10.81 2.56 -9.41
N HIS A 43 12.08 2.63 -9.04
CA HIS A 43 13.11 1.71 -9.53
C HIS A 43 13.59 0.87 -8.35
N GLU A 44 13.44 -0.44 -8.44
CA GLU A 44 13.72 -1.35 -7.33
C GLU A 44 14.42 -2.60 -7.83
N GLU A 45 15.43 -3.04 -7.09
CA GLU A 45 16.13 -4.30 -7.29
C GLU A 45 15.95 -5.17 -6.04
N ARG A 46 15.55 -6.43 -6.24
CA ARG A 46 15.42 -7.42 -5.16
C ARG A 46 16.13 -8.71 -5.52
N ALA A 47 16.76 -9.30 -4.51
CA ALA A 47 17.24 -10.66 -4.58
C ALA A 47 16.06 -11.64 -4.41
N LEU A 48 15.96 -12.62 -5.30
CA LEU A 48 14.96 -13.69 -5.26
C LEU A 48 15.69 -15.02 -5.44
N GLU A 49 15.26 -16.03 -4.70
CA GLU A 49 15.75 -17.39 -4.91
C GLU A 49 15.01 -18.02 -6.09
N LEU A 50 15.78 -18.53 -7.07
CA LEU A 50 15.23 -19.18 -8.26
C LEU A 50 15.96 -20.49 -8.52
N SER A 51 15.21 -21.58 -8.49
CA SER A 51 15.67 -22.93 -8.85
C SER A 51 15.29 -23.24 -10.30
N LYS A 52 16.05 -24.14 -10.95
CA LYS A 52 15.76 -24.55 -12.34
C LYS A 52 14.41 -25.23 -12.53
N SER A 53 13.81 -25.75 -11.45
CA SER A 53 12.48 -26.36 -11.43
C SER A 53 11.35 -25.34 -11.34
N ASP A 54 11.65 -24.08 -11.04
CA ASP A 54 10.63 -23.09 -10.72
C ASP A 54 9.96 -22.61 -12.01
N SER A 55 8.63 -22.67 -12.02
CA SER A 55 7.81 -22.20 -13.14
C SER A 55 7.15 -20.85 -12.87
N PHE A 56 7.10 -20.44 -11.60
CA PHE A 56 6.56 -19.15 -11.18
C PHE A 56 7.34 -18.63 -9.97
N ILE A 57 7.39 -17.30 -9.86
CA ILE A 57 7.94 -16.59 -8.71
C ILE A 57 6.90 -15.57 -8.23
N THR A 58 6.84 -15.34 -6.92
CA THR A 58 5.96 -14.34 -6.33
C THR A 58 6.78 -13.13 -5.91
N TYR A 59 6.46 -11.97 -6.48
CA TYR A 59 7.01 -10.69 -6.04
C TYR A 59 6.03 -10.03 -5.08
N GLU A 60 6.29 -10.16 -3.77
CA GLU A 60 5.39 -9.67 -2.73
C GLU A 60 5.58 -8.18 -2.42
N GLY A 61 4.65 -7.58 -1.66
CA GLY A 61 4.79 -6.20 -1.20
C GLY A 61 4.70 -5.15 -2.31
N VAL A 62 4.00 -5.46 -3.39
CA VAL A 62 3.69 -4.49 -4.46
C VAL A 62 2.58 -3.55 -3.99
N ALA A 63 2.72 -2.26 -4.27
CA ALA A 63 1.72 -1.27 -3.92
C ALA A 63 0.38 -1.54 -4.61
N SER A 64 -0.73 -1.38 -3.87
CA SER A 64 -2.09 -1.59 -4.41
C SER A 64 -2.45 -0.63 -5.53
N SER A 65 -1.78 0.52 -5.59
CA SER A 65 -1.95 1.57 -6.59
C SER A 65 -1.01 1.44 -7.79
N ILE A 66 -0.29 0.31 -7.91
CA ILE A 66 0.60 0.08 -9.05
C ILE A 66 -0.18 0.12 -10.37
N ASP A 67 0.38 0.77 -11.36
CA ASP A 67 -0.06 0.62 -12.74
C ASP A 67 0.64 -0.62 -13.32
N THR A 68 -0.13 -1.70 -13.52
CA THR A 68 0.40 -3.00 -13.96
C THR A 68 1.03 -2.95 -15.35
N ASP A 69 0.54 -2.04 -16.20
CA ASP A 69 0.98 -1.93 -17.59
C ASP A 69 2.30 -1.12 -17.69
N SER A 70 2.66 -0.41 -16.62
CA SER A 70 3.90 0.35 -16.52
C SER A 70 5.12 -0.47 -16.06
N VAL A 71 4.90 -1.72 -15.61
CA VAL A 71 5.96 -2.52 -14.99
C VAL A 71 6.92 -3.07 -16.03
N ASN A 72 8.20 -2.73 -15.87
CA ASN A 72 9.30 -3.29 -16.66
C ASN A 72 10.20 -4.14 -15.76
N VAL A 73 10.47 -5.38 -16.18
CA VAL A 73 11.28 -6.32 -15.40
C VAL A 73 12.57 -6.63 -16.16
N VAL A 74 13.69 -6.52 -15.46
CA VAL A 74 15.00 -6.97 -15.94
C VAL A 74 15.36 -8.26 -15.20
N LEU A 75 15.61 -9.33 -15.94
CA LEU A 75 15.96 -10.65 -15.39
C LEU A 75 17.41 -11.02 -15.71
N PRO A 76 18.06 -11.85 -14.88
CA PRO A 76 19.40 -12.34 -15.17
C PRO A 76 19.41 -13.25 -16.41
N LYS A 77 20.59 -13.37 -17.02
CA LYS A 77 20.79 -14.24 -18.20
C LYS A 77 20.38 -15.69 -17.89
N GLY A 78 19.67 -16.32 -18.81
CA GLY A 78 19.22 -17.71 -18.69
C GLY A 78 17.81 -17.87 -18.11
N VAL A 79 17.14 -16.78 -17.69
CA VAL A 79 15.72 -16.79 -17.31
C VAL A 79 14.89 -16.33 -18.50
N THR A 80 13.85 -17.10 -18.84
CA THR A 80 12.88 -16.72 -19.89
C THR A 80 11.61 -16.22 -19.22
N PHE A 81 11.20 -15.00 -19.57
CA PHE A 81 9.97 -14.39 -19.07
C PHE A 81 8.80 -14.72 -20.00
N TYR A 82 7.77 -15.37 -19.47
CA TYR A 82 6.58 -15.74 -20.24
C TYR A 82 5.41 -14.80 -20.00
N SER A 83 5.07 -14.60 -18.72
CA SER A 83 3.93 -13.79 -18.33
C SER A 83 4.12 -13.25 -16.93
N GLN A 84 3.56 -12.07 -16.70
CA GLN A 84 3.38 -11.50 -15.38
C GLN A 84 1.88 -11.37 -15.09
N GLN A 85 1.52 -11.61 -13.84
CA GLN A 85 0.16 -11.46 -13.35
C GLN A 85 0.22 -10.68 -12.04
N TYR A 86 -0.47 -9.55 -11.99
CA TYR A 86 -0.64 -8.82 -10.73
C TYR A 86 -1.81 -9.43 -9.97
N ARG A 87 -1.53 -9.96 -8.78
CA ARG A 87 -2.53 -10.55 -7.90
C ARG A 87 -2.72 -9.66 -6.69
N PHE A 88 -3.78 -8.87 -6.71
CA PHE A 88 -4.23 -8.13 -5.55
C PHE A 88 -5.39 -8.85 -4.87
N ASP A 89 -5.07 -9.77 -3.96
CA ASP A 89 -6.09 -10.39 -3.13
C ASP A 89 -6.32 -9.57 -1.86
N LYS A 90 -7.03 -8.46 -2.00
CA LYS A 90 -7.51 -7.75 -0.82
C LYS A 90 -8.54 -8.65 -0.14
N LEU A 91 -8.19 -9.21 1.00
CA LEU A 91 -9.16 -9.75 1.94
C LEU A 91 -10.00 -8.58 2.43
N THR A 92 -11.26 -8.54 2.03
CA THR A 92 -12.20 -7.50 2.46
C THR A 92 -13.22 -8.13 3.39
N GLN A 93 -13.85 -7.31 4.24
CA GLN A 93 -14.99 -7.74 5.04
C GLN A 93 -16.06 -8.40 4.15
N ASN A 94 -16.31 -7.85 2.96
CA ASN A 94 -17.31 -8.40 2.04
C ASN A 94 -16.92 -9.79 1.53
N LYS A 95 -15.67 -9.98 1.09
CA LYS A 95 -15.19 -11.32 0.68
C LYS A 95 -15.24 -12.32 1.83
N LEU A 96 -14.94 -11.88 3.05
CA LEU A 96 -15.05 -12.72 4.24
C LEU A 96 -16.50 -13.13 4.50
N LEU A 97 -17.44 -12.19 4.42
CA LEU A 97 -18.87 -12.47 4.56
C LEU A 97 -19.36 -13.40 3.44
N ASP A 98 -18.98 -13.15 2.18
CA ASP A 98 -19.35 -13.99 1.04
C ASP A 98 -18.85 -15.44 1.22
N ALA A 99 -17.64 -15.63 1.74
CA ALA A 99 -17.10 -16.95 2.06
C ALA A 99 -17.83 -17.66 3.22
N HIS A 100 -18.66 -16.93 3.98
CA HIS A 100 -19.47 -17.43 5.09
C HIS A 100 -20.97 -17.44 4.80
N LEU A 101 -21.39 -17.28 3.54
CA LEU A 101 -22.78 -17.51 3.16
C LEU A 101 -23.24 -18.92 3.55
N GLU A 102 -24.46 -19.00 4.08
CA GLU A 102 -25.11 -20.20 4.62
C GLU A 102 -24.42 -20.83 5.85
N LYS A 103 -23.38 -20.19 6.39
CA LYS A 103 -22.69 -20.63 7.61
C LYS A 103 -23.19 -19.87 8.84
N GLU A 104 -23.02 -20.49 10.01
CA GLU A 104 -23.29 -19.85 11.30
C GLU A 104 -22.20 -18.80 11.59
N VAL A 105 -22.62 -17.61 11.97
CA VAL A 105 -21.78 -16.46 12.31
C VAL A 105 -22.29 -15.81 13.59
N GLU A 106 -21.40 -15.15 14.32
CA GLU A 106 -21.75 -14.32 15.47
C GLU A 106 -21.86 -12.85 15.05
N ILE A 107 -22.99 -12.23 15.38
CA ILE A 107 -23.24 -10.82 15.12
C ILE A 107 -23.21 -10.04 16.42
N ARG A 108 -22.52 -8.90 16.42
CA ARG A 108 -22.48 -7.96 17.54
C ARG A 108 -23.44 -6.81 17.25
N LEU A 109 -24.48 -6.66 18.07
CA LEU A 109 -25.43 -5.55 17.97
C LEU A 109 -25.21 -4.58 19.13
N THR A 110 -25.05 -3.31 18.81
CA THR A 110 -24.91 -2.23 19.81
C THR A 110 -26.31 -1.78 20.25
N ASN A 111 -26.57 -1.82 21.55
CA ASN A 111 -27.78 -1.26 22.13
C ASN A 111 -27.63 0.23 22.41
N LYS A 112 -28.77 0.89 22.68
CA LYS A 112 -28.86 2.33 23.00
C LYS A 112 -28.05 2.76 24.23
N HIS A 113 -27.64 1.82 25.08
CA HIS A 113 -26.87 2.05 26.29
C HIS A 113 -25.36 1.74 26.13
N GLU A 114 -24.86 1.67 24.89
CA GLU A 114 -23.46 1.31 24.56
C GLU A 114 -23.04 -0.10 25.03
N SER A 115 -24.00 -0.93 25.46
CA SER A 115 -23.79 -2.36 25.65
C SER A 115 -23.86 -3.09 24.30
N PHE A 116 -23.16 -4.22 24.20
CA PHE A 116 -23.17 -5.07 23.02
C PHE A 116 -23.79 -6.42 23.35
N ASP A 117 -24.77 -6.82 22.55
CA ASP A 117 -25.31 -8.18 22.58
C ASP A 117 -24.72 -8.98 21.43
N ILE A 118 -24.36 -10.24 21.69
CA ILE A 118 -23.85 -11.18 20.69
C ILE A 118 -24.96 -12.19 20.38
N TYR A 119 -25.26 -12.37 19.10
CA TYR A 119 -26.24 -13.37 18.64
C TYR A 119 -25.62 -14.32 17.62
N GLN A 120 -26.00 -15.59 17.71
CA GLN A 120 -25.70 -16.57 16.68
C GLN A 120 -26.77 -16.56 15.60
N ALA A 121 -26.35 -16.44 14.34
CA ALA A 121 -27.24 -16.43 13.19
C ALA A 121 -26.55 -17.06 11.96
N THR A 122 -27.34 -17.51 10.99
CA THR A 122 -26.84 -17.93 9.68
C THR A 122 -26.79 -16.73 8.75
N LEU A 123 -25.65 -16.48 8.12
CA LEU A 123 -25.55 -15.44 7.09
C LEU A 123 -26.22 -15.93 5.80
N LEU A 124 -27.21 -15.20 5.29
CA LEU A 124 -27.97 -15.57 4.09
C LEU A 124 -27.51 -14.81 2.85
N ALA A 125 -27.17 -13.53 2.99
CA ALA A 125 -26.76 -12.69 1.88
C ALA A 125 -25.86 -11.56 2.36
N ASN A 126 -25.00 -11.07 1.47
CA ASN A 126 -24.17 -9.90 1.65
C ASN A 126 -24.23 -9.05 0.38
N ASN A 127 -24.47 -7.74 0.53
CA ASN A 127 -24.47 -6.76 -0.57
C ASN A 127 -23.41 -5.66 -0.34
N GLY A 128 -22.46 -5.92 0.55
CA GLY A 128 -21.32 -5.06 0.85
C GLY A 128 -21.57 -3.87 1.77
N SER A 129 -22.79 -3.34 1.82
CA SER A 129 -23.23 -2.35 2.82
C SER A 129 -24.15 -2.96 3.88
N THR A 130 -24.83 -4.04 3.52
CA THR A 130 -25.82 -4.73 4.34
C THR A 130 -25.65 -6.23 4.22
N ALA A 131 -25.96 -6.93 5.30
CA ALA A 131 -25.99 -8.38 5.39
C ALA A 131 -27.36 -8.84 5.88
N ILE A 132 -27.88 -9.93 5.31
CA ILE A 132 -29.12 -10.55 5.75
C ILE A 132 -28.76 -11.79 6.54
N VAL A 133 -29.30 -11.90 7.76
CA VAL A 133 -29.03 -13.03 8.66
C VAL A 133 -30.33 -13.67 9.13
N ARG A 134 -30.29 -14.98 9.38
CA ARG A 134 -31.39 -15.76 9.96
C ARG A 134 -31.00 -16.29 11.33
N THR A 135 -31.78 -15.95 12.34
CA THR A 135 -31.61 -16.47 13.71
C THR A 135 -32.12 -17.91 13.84
N LYS A 136 -31.74 -18.58 14.92
CA LYS A 136 -32.22 -19.94 15.27
C LYS A 136 -33.75 -20.05 15.35
N ASN A 137 -34.44 -18.94 15.64
CA ASN A 137 -35.90 -18.86 15.70
C ASN A 137 -36.55 -18.58 14.32
N ASN A 138 -35.83 -18.80 13.21
CA ASN A 138 -36.26 -18.51 11.85
C ASN A 138 -36.65 -17.04 11.57
N LYS A 139 -36.25 -16.10 12.42
CA LYS A 139 -36.42 -14.66 12.15
C LYS A 139 -35.28 -14.16 11.27
N ILE A 140 -35.63 -13.36 10.27
CA ILE A 140 -34.68 -12.74 9.33
C ILE A 140 -34.48 -11.27 9.72
N PHE A 141 -33.22 -10.85 9.76
CA PHE A 141 -32.84 -9.47 10.04
C PHE A 141 -31.90 -8.95 8.96
N THR A 142 -32.01 -7.65 8.66
CA THR A 142 -31.02 -6.94 7.85
C THR A 142 -30.12 -6.17 8.80
N ILE A 143 -28.83 -6.44 8.72
CA ILE A 143 -27.78 -5.77 9.49
C ILE A 143 -27.06 -4.82 8.54
N SER A 144 -27.09 -3.52 8.83
CA SER A 144 -26.26 -2.54 8.15
C SER A 144 -24.96 -2.33 8.91
N SER A 145 -23.87 -2.15 8.15
CA SER A 145 -22.60 -1.71 8.73
C SER A 145 -22.66 -0.28 9.27
#